data_AF-A0A7S3XGH3-F1
#
_entry.id   AF-A0A7S3XGH3-F1
#
_cell.length_a   1.000
_cell.length_b   1.000
_cell.length_c   1.000
_cell.angle_alpha   90.00
_cell.angle_beta   90.00
_cell.angle_gamma   90.00
#
_symmetry.space_group_name_H-M   'P 1'
#
loop_
_entity.id
_entity.type
_entity.pdbx_description
1 polymer ?
#
loop_
_entity_poly.entity_id
_entity_poly.type
_entity_poly.pdbx_seq_one_letter_code
_entity_poly.pdbx_strand_id
1 'polypeptide(L)'
;EDVMMRNALLCRAAIEAPWLVPCGGVPYGDNRLMFLCNDWQTALLPVFLQECYREYGKLEYARSTMILHNMAYQGRGPMTDLNMFHLPEHCHVRFCLDDPVGGIHMNILMAGIRYSQRLVAVSPGYAWECKTQEGGWGLDEEMREAEWKLA
;
A
#
# COMPACT_ATOMS: atom_id res chain seq x y z
N GLU A 1 -20.16 -8.96 1.32
CA GLU A 1 -18.90 -9.30 0.63
C GLU A 1 -17.82 -8.37 1.18
N ASP A 2 -16.70 -8.91 1.63
CA ASP A 2 -15.68 -8.15 2.38
C ASP A 2 -14.88 -7.23 1.43
N VAL A 3 -14.95 -5.91 1.65
CA VAL A 3 -14.28 -4.90 0.82
C VAL A 3 -12.76 -5.12 0.81
N MET A 4 -12.18 -5.59 1.92
CA MET A 4 -10.74 -5.84 2.02
C MET A 4 -10.31 -6.99 1.10
N MET A 5 -11.09 -8.07 1.05
CA MET A 5 -10.84 -9.19 0.14
C MET A 5 -10.90 -8.73 -1.32
N ARG A 6 -11.91 -7.94 -1.69
CA ARG A 6 -12.02 -7.40 -3.05
C ARG A 6 -10.80 -6.54 -3.43
N ASN A 7 -10.34 -5.71 -2.51
CA ASN A 7 -9.16 -4.86 -2.70
C ASN A 7 -7.88 -5.70 -2.83
N ALA A 8 -7.74 -6.75 -2.03
CA ALA A 8 -6.61 -7.68 -2.11
C ALA A 8 -6.57 -8.41 -3.47
N LEU A 9 -7.73 -8.89 -3.94
CA LEU A 9 -7.87 -9.51 -5.27
C LEU A 9 -7.52 -8.53 -6.38
N LEU A 10 -8.00 -7.28 -6.30
CA LEU A 10 -7.66 -6.23 -7.26
C LEU A 10 -6.13 -6.01 -7.32
N CYS A 11 -5.46 -5.92 -6.17
CA CYS A 11 -4.01 -5.71 -6.10
C CYS A 11 -3.23 -6.87 -6.73
N ARG A 12 -3.61 -8.12 -6.43
CA ARG A 12 -2.96 -9.31 -7.01
C ARG A 12 -3.18 -9.39 -8.51
N ALA A 13 -4.43 -9.20 -8.96
CA ALA A 13 -4.76 -9.17 -10.38
C ALA A 13 -3.99 -8.08 -11.14
N ALA A 14 -3.83 -6.89 -10.54
CA ALA A 14 -3.04 -5.82 -11.14
C ALA A 14 -1.56 -6.18 -11.30
N ILE A 15 -0.96 -6.88 -10.33
CA ILE A 15 0.44 -7.33 -10.39
C ILE A 15 0.64 -8.40 -11.48
N GLU A 16 -0.32 -9.32 -11.65
CA GLU A 16 -0.21 -10.43 -12.61
C GLU A 16 -0.67 -10.05 -14.03
N ALA A 17 -1.49 -9.01 -14.18
CA ALA A 17 -1.98 -8.54 -15.47
C ALA A 17 -0.88 -8.31 -16.54
N PRO A 18 0.30 -7.74 -16.22
CA PRO A 18 1.48 -7.71 -17.10
C PRO A 18 1.81 -9.00 -17.86
N TRP A 19 1.61 -10.15 -17.23
CA TRP A 19 1.92 -11.47 -17.79
C TRP A 19 0.73 -12.13 -18.46
N LEU A 20 -0.48 -11.87 -17.97
CA LEU A 20 -1.69 -12.63 -18.34
C LEU A 20 -2.58 -11.91 -19.34
N VAL A 21 -2.50 -10.58 -19.41
CA VAL A 21 -3.36 -9.76 -20.29
C VAL A 21 -2.54 -9.27 -21.48
N PRO A 22 -2.77 -9.80 -22.69
CA PRO A 22 -2.05 -9.38 -23.88
C PRO A 22 -2.53 -7.99 -24.35
N CYS A 23 -1.96 -6.93 -23.78
CA CYS A 23 -2.16 -5.56 -24.24
C CYS A 23 -1.36 -5.32 -25.54
N GLY A 24 -1.89 -5.79 -26.67
CA GLY A 24 -1.23 -5.64 -27.98
C GLY A 24 -0.29 -6.79 -28.37
N GLY A 25 -0.45 -7.97 -27.76
CA GLY A 25 0.26 -9.19 -28.16
C GLY A 25 1.67 -9.37 -27.56
N VAL A 26 2.11 -8.46 -26.69
CA VAL A 26 3.37 -8.56 -25.93
C VAL A 26 3.11 -8.34 -24.43
N PRO A 27 3.74 -9.13 -23.53
CA PRO A 27 3.73 -8.82 -22.10
C PRO A 27 4.33 -7.43 -21.85
N TYR A 28 3.64 -6.60 -21.07
CA TYR A 28 4.14 -5.25 -20.76
C TYR A 28 4.91 -5.27 -19.43
N GLY A 29 6.16 -4.81 -19.44
CA GLY A 29 6.77 -4.24 -18.22
C GLY A 29 7.64 -5.13 -17.34
N ASP A 30 8.27 -6.21 -17.80
CA ASP A 30 9.21 -6.93 -16.92
C ASP A 30 10.42 -6.05 -16.49
N ASN A 31 10.91 -5.21 -17.40
CA ASN A 31 12.09 -4.37 -17.14
C ASN A 31 11.79 -2.96 -16.60
N ARG A 32 10.59 -2.41 -16.81
CA ARG A 32 10.25 -1.00 -16.48
C ARG A 32 8.75 -0.84 -16.19
N LEU A 33 8.32 -1.30 -15.02
CA LEU A 33 6.92 -1.20 -14.58
C LEU A 33 6.79 -0.32 -13.35
N MET A 34 5.80 0.55 -13.36
CA MET A 34 5.43 1.38 -12.21
C MET A 34 3.94 1.21 -11.94
N PHE A 35 3.61 0.78 -10.72
CA PHE A 35 2.26 0.71 -10.22
C PHE A 35 1.90 2.01 -9.50
N LEU A 36 0.76 2.59 -9.89
CA LEU A 36 0.18 3.73 -9.19
C LEU A 36 -0.95 3.24 -8.30
N CYS A 37 -0.75 3.36 -7.00
CA CYS A 37 -1.63 2.81 -5.98
C CYS A 37 -2.40 3.95 -5.33
N ASN A 38 -3.67 4.12 -5.69
CA ASN A 38 -4.56 5.12 -5.12
C ASN A 38 -5.17 4.63 -3.80
N ASP A 39 -4.83 5.32 -2.71
CA ASP A 39 -5.38 5.13 -1.35
C ASP A 39 -5.35 3.68 -0.82
N TRP A 40 -6.03 3.47 0.31
CA TRP A 40 -6.05 2.20 1.02
C TRP A 40 -6.57 1.02 0.18
N GLN A 41 -7.41 1.29 -0.83
CA GLN A 41 -7.98 0.28 -1.71
C GLN A 41 -6.93 -0.45 -2.55
N THR A 42 -5.77 0.17 -2.77
CA THR A 42 -4.66 -0.43 -3.52
C THR A 42 -3.35 -0.52 -2.72
N ALA A 43 -3.38 -0.15 -1.45
CA ALA A 43 -2.22 -0.15 -0.55
C ALA A 43 -1.64 -1.54 -0.27
N LEU A 44 -2.37 -2.63 -0.55
CA LEU A 44 -1.83 -4.00 -0.49
C LEU A 44 -0.90 -4.33 -1.66
N LEU A 45 -0.99 -3.62 -2.79
CA LEU A 45 -0.15 -3.85 -3.96
C LEU A 45 1.35 -3.73 -3.64
N PRO A 46 1.87 -2.64 -3.05
CA PRO A 46 3.29 -2.53 -2.71
C PRO A 46 3.75 -3.62 -1.73
N VAL A 47 2.86 -4.09 -0.84
CA VAL A 47 3.13 -5.19 0.09
C VAL A 47 3.29 -6.50 -0.67
N PHE A 48 2.30 -6.87 -1.48
CA PHE A 48 2.38 -8.09 -2.30
C PHE A 48 3.58 -8.05 -3.24
N LEU A 49 3.81 -6.91 -3.90
CA LEU A 49 4.93 -6.74 -4.82
C LEU A 49 6.27 -7.07 -4.14
N GLN A 50 6.49 -6.57 -2.92
CA GLN A 50 7.70 -6.89 -2.17
C GLN A 50 7.69 -8.35 -1.71
N GLU A 51 6.70 -8.74 -0.91
CA GLU A 51 6.73 -9.96 -0.08
C GLU A 51 6.32 -11.24 -0.82
N CYS A 52 5.59 -11.12 -1.93
CA CYS A 52 5.09 -12.25 -2.69
C CYS A 52 5.71 -12.40 -4.08
N TYR A 53 6.33 -11.34 -4.63
CA TYR A 53 6.92 -11.37 -5.97
C TYR A 53 8.43 -11.12 -5.95
N ARG A 54 8.90 -10.00 -5.39
CA ARG A 54 10.33 -9.66 -5.39
C ARG A 54 11.17 -10.64 -4.56
N GLU A 55 10.70 -11.06 -3.38
CA GLU A 55 11.38 -12.09 -2.57
C GLU A 55 11.54 -13.43 -3.32
N TYR A 56 10.78 -13.66 -4.40
CA TYR A 56 10.83 -14.85 -5.24
C TYR A 56 11.44 -14.59 -6.63
N GLY A 57 12.19 -13.49 -6.81
CA GLY A 57 12.90 -13.17 -8.05
C GLY A 57 11.99 -12.73 -9.21
N LYS A 58 10.77 -12.26 -8.91
CA LYS A 58 9.83 -11.75 -9.92
C LYS A 58 9.65 -10.24 -9.78
N LEU A 59 9.52 -9.53 -10.91
CA LEU A 59 9.28 -8.08 -10.94
C LEU A 59 10.30 -7.26 -10.13
N GLU A 60 11.56 -7.69 -10.12
CA GLU A 60 12.65 -7.10 -9.31
C GLU A 60 12.80 -5.58 -9.53
N TYR A 61 12.63 -5.14 -10.78
CA TYR A 61 12.76 -3.75 -11.18
C TYR A 61 11.44 -2.97 -11.15
N ALA A 62 10.30 -3.63 -10.97
CA ALA A 62 9.03 -2.93 -10.85
C ALA A 62 9.04 -2.00 -9.63
N ARG A 63 8.30 -0.90 -9.67
CA ARG A 63 8.20 0.08 -8.58
C ARG A 63 6.73 0.39 -8.28
N SER A 64 6.46 0.92 -7.10
CA SER A 64 5.14 1.32 -6.66
C SER A 64 5.17 2.72 -6.05
N THR A 65 4.20 3.54 -6.44
CA THR A 65 3.96 4.88 -5.88
C THR A 65 2.57 4.89 -5.26
N MET A 66 2.48 5.28 -4.00
CA MET A 66 1.18 5.49 -3.33
C MET A 66 0.72 6.92 -3.54
N ILE A 67 -0.52 7.08 -3.97
CA ILE A 67 -1.18 8.36 -4.19
C ILE A 67 -2.23 8.53 -3.09
N LEU A 68 -2.09 9.59 -2.29
CA LEU A 68 -2.91 9.89 -1.12
C LEU A 68 -3.93 10.97 -1.47
N HIS A 69 -5.21 10.62 -1.43
CA HIS A 69 -6.33 11.55 -1.63
C HIS A 69 -7.05 11.85 -0.32
N ASN A 70 -7.10 10.89 0.62
CA ASN A 70 -7.79 11.09 1.90
C ASN A 70 -7.25 10.20 3.03
N MET A 71 -6.53 10.80 3.98
CA MET A 71 -5.92 10.11 5.12
C MET A 71 -6.94 9.58 6.13
N ALA A 72 -8.19 10.05 6.11
CA ALA A 72 -9.22 9.53 7.00
C ALA A 72 -9.65 8.09 6.65
N TYR A 73 -9.45 7.66 5.40
CA TYR A 73 -9.81 6.32 4.94
C TYR A 73 -8.58 5.41 4.82
N GLN A 74 -8.37 4.57 5.84
CA GLN A 74 -7.10 3.86 6.02
C GLN A 74 -7.20 2.33 5.86
N GLY A 75 -8.40 1.78 5.68
CA GLY A 75 -8.60 0.33 5.68
C GLY A 75 -8.23 -0.32 7.01
N ARG A 76 -8.79 0.21 8.11
CA ARG A 76 -8.57 -0.31 9.47
C ARG A 76 -9.41 -1.57 9.72
N GLY A 77 -8.87 -2.50 10.49
CA GLY A 77 -9.57 -3.73 10.90
C GLY A 77 -8.86 -4.46 12.04
N PRO A 78 -9.42 -5.54 12.59
CA PRO A 78 -8.72 -6.37 13.56
C PRO A 78 -7.49 -7.06 12.93
N MET A 79 -6.45 -7.29 13.73
CA MET A 79 -5.23 -7.96 13.25
C MET A 79 -5.47 -9.37 12.69
N THR A 80 -6.52 -10.05 13.13
CA THR A 80 -6.92 -11.37 12.63
C THR A 80 -7.30 -11.36 11.15
N ASP A 81 -7.69 -10.22 10.60
CA ASP A 81 -8.11 -10.11 9.20
C ASP A 81 -6.92 -10.26 8.24
N LEU A 82 -5.68 -10.04 8.68
CA LEU A 82 -4.49 -10.26 7.89
C LEU A 82 -4.39 -11.70 7.34
N ASN A 83 -4.98 -12.67 8.04
CA ASN A 83 -5.02 -14.07 7.61
C ASN A 83 -5.69 -14.25 6.24
N MET A 84 -6.60 -13.35 5.85
CA MET A 84 -7.27 -13.42 4.55
C MET A 84 -6.37 -13.00 3.39
N PHE A 85 -5.27 -12.29 3.66
CA PHE A 85 -4.37 -11.79 2.61
C PHE A 85 -3.29 -12.80 2.23
N HIS A 86 -3.12 -13.88 3.00
CA HIS A 86 -2.09 -14.90 2.79
C HIS A 86 -0.68 -14.29 2.65
N LEU A 87 -0.35 -13.35 3.55
CA LEU A 87 0.97 -12.74 3.65
C LEU A 87 1.88 -13.57 4.57
N PRO A 88 3.21 -13.50 4.40
CA PRO A 88 4.14 -14.02 5.39
C PRO A 88 3.94 -13.33 6.76
N GLU A 89 4.05 -14.10 7.84
CA GLU A 89 3.76 -13.62 9.20
C GLU A 89 4.68 -12.47 9.63
N HIS A 90 5.93 -12.44 9.17
CA HIS A 90 6.88 -11.37 9.50
C HIS A 90 6.42 -9.99 9.00
N CYS A 91 5.55 -9.94 7.99
CA CYS A 91 5.02 -8.70 7.45
C CYS A 91 3.92 -8.11 8.33
N HIS A 92 3.27 -8.90 9.20
CA HIS A 92 2.09 -8.48 9.97
C HIS A 92 2.39 -7.28 10.87
N VAL A 93 3.61 -7.19 11.42
CA VAL A 93 4.06 -6.04 12.21
C VAL A 93 3.97 -4.72 11.45
N ARG A 94 4.11 -4.75 10.11
CA ARG A 94 4.03 -3.56 9.27
C ARG A 94 2.61 -3.02 9.11
N PHE A 95 1.60 -3.79 9.49
CA PHE A 95 0.20 -3.38 9.52
C PHE A 95 -0.27 -2.98 10.91
N CYS A 96 0.49 -3.28 11.95
CA CYS A 96 0.10 -3.04 13.34
C CYS A 96 0.21 -1.55 13.67
N LEU A 97 -0.92 -0.91 13.91
CA LEU A 97 -1.02 0.43 14.48
C LEU A 97 -1.57 0.29 15.91
N ASP A 98 -0.90 0.90 16.87
CA ASP A 98 -1.39 1.05 18.24
C ASP A 98 -1.71 2.53 18.45
N ASP A 99 -2.99 2.90 18.36
CA ASP A 99 -3.41 4.29 18.55
C ASP A 99 -4.17 4.47 19.89
N PRO A 100 -4.06 5.64 20.54
CA PRO A 100 -4.63 5.85 21.89
C PRO A 100 -6.14 5.65 22.01
N VAL A 101 -6.88 5.67 20.89
CA VAL A 101 -8.34 5.57 20.85
C VAL A 101 -8.78 4.16 20.45
N GLY A 102 -8.15 3.59 19.42
CA GLY A 102 -8.50 2.29 18.85
C GLY A 102 -7.71 1.10 19.41
N GLY A 103 -6.62 1.34 20.15
CA GLY A 103 -5.67 0.31 20.58
C GLY A 103 -4.97 -0.34 19.39
N ILE A 104 -4.51 -1.59 19.58
CA ILE A 104 -3.83 -2.39 18.55
C ILE A 104 -4.82 -2.85 17.48
N HIS A 105 -4.58 -2.45 16.24
CA HIS A 105 -5.37 -2.84 15.08
C HIS A 105 -4.54 -2.84 13.79
N MET A 106 -5.08 -3.47 12.75
CA MET A 106 -4.52 -3.49 11.41
C MET A 106 -4.80 -2.16 10.70
N ASN A 107 -3.81 -1.66 9.96
CA ASN A 107 -3.93 -0.48 9.12
C ASN A 107 -3.30 -0.73 7.73
N ILE A 108 -4.15 -0.87 6.70
CA ILE A 108 -3.72 -1.22 5.34
C ILE A 108 -3.01 -0.04 4.65
N LEU A 109 -3.50 1.19 4.83
CA LEU A 109 -2.87 2.38 4.24
C LEU A 109 -1.45 2.59 4.79
N MET A 110 -1.27 2.44 6.11
CA MET A 110 0.04 2.52 6.76
C MET A 110 1.03 1.52 6.16
N ALA A 111 0.61 0.25 5.98
CA ALA A 111 1.45 -0.74 5.31
C ALA A 111 1.81 -0.31 3.88
N GLY A 112 0.84 0.22 3.12
CA GLY A 112 1.10 0.79 1.80
C GLY A 112 2.15 1.91 1.80
N ILE A 113 2.05 2.85 2.74
CA ILE A 113 3.01 3.95 2.94
C ILE A 113 4.42 3.39 3.25
N ARG A 114 4.51 2.39 4.13
CA ARG A 114 5.78 1.75 4.51
C ARG A 114 6.45 1.02 3.34
N TYR A 115 5.69 0.30 2.51
CA TYR A 115 6.21 -0.55 1.43
C TYR A 115 6.43 0.16 0.09
N SER A 116 5.72 1.27 -0.17
CA SER A 116 5.86 2.00 -1.43
C SER A 116 7.23 2.66 -1.57
N GLN A 117 7.67 2.85 -2.83
CA GLN A 117 8.94 3.52 -3.11
C GLN A 117 8.80 5.04 -3.16
N ARG A 118 7.62 5.56 -3.50
CA ARG A 118 7.31 6.99 -3.52
C ARG A 118 5.90 7.25 -3.00
N LEU A 119 5.70 8.44 -2.48
CA LEU A 119 4.41 8.98 -2.07
C LEU A 119 4.09 10.21 -2.91
N VAL A 120 2.82 10.35 -3.30
CA VAL A 120 2.29 11.54 -3.96
C VAL A 120 1.04 11.96 -3.22
N ALA A 121 0.99 13.23 -2.83
CA ALA A 121 -0.21 13.86 -2.28
C ALA A 121 -0.90 14.67 -3.39
N VAL A 122 -2.21 14.88 -3.27
CA VAL A 122 -2.98 15.69 -4.23
C VAL A 122 -2.58 17.17 -4.28
N SER A 123 -1.85 17.67 -3.27
CA SER A 123 -1.24 18.99 -3.29
C SER A 123 -0.09 19.11 -2.27
N PRO A 124 0.80 20.12 -2.41
CA PRO A 124 1.83 20.38 -1.40
C PRO A 124 1.24 20.74 -0.01
N GLY A 125 0.13 21.48 0.02
CA GLY A 125 -0.58 21.79 1.26
C GLY A 125 -1.11 20.53 1.94
N TYR A 126 -1.73 19.65 1.16
CA TYR A 126 -2.23 18.38 1.68
C TYR A 126 -1.09 17.46 2.15
N ALA A 127 0.05 17.43 1.45
CA ALA A 127 1.24 16.71 1.91
C ALA A 127 1.73 17.20 3.28
N TRP A 128 1.65 18.52 3.52
CA TRP A 128 1.97 19.11 4.82
C TRP A 128 0.93 18.74 5.89
N GLU A 129 -0.36 18.84 5.57
CA GLU A 129 -1.46 18.48 6.49
C GLU A 129 -1.38 17.02 6.94
N CYS A 130 -1.04 16.09 6.03
CA CYS A 130 -0.87 14.67 6.38
C CYS A 130 0.22 14.41 7.44
N LYS A 131 1.13 15.37 7.67
CA LYS A 131 2.19 15.30 8.67
C LYS A 131 1.82 15.98 9.99
N THR A 132 0.64 16.58 10.12
CA THR A 132 0.14 17.12 11.39
C THR A 132 -0.76 16.10 12.08
N GLN A 133 -0.90 16.19 13.41
CA GLN A 133 -1.70 15.24 14.18
C GLN A 133 -3.17 15.23 13.71
N GLU A 134 -3.73 16.39 13.39
CA GLU A 134 -5.11 16.55 12.93
C GLU A 134 -5.30 16.04 11.49
N GLY A 135 -4.36 16.32 10.59
CA GLY A 135 -4.47 15.99 9.17
C GLY A 135 -3.96 14.59 8.82
N GLY A 136 -3.07 14.01 9.63
CA GLY A 136 -2.53 12.67 9.45
C GLY A 136 -3.43 11.56 9.96
N TRP A 137 -4.49 11.88 10.72
CA TRP A 137 -5.45 10.91 11.25
C TRP A 137 -4.78 9.72 11.97
N GLY A 138 -3.78 10.01 12.80
CA GLY A 138 -2.99 9.01 13.54
C GLY A 138 -1.89 8.32 12.74
N LEU A 139 -1.64 8.75 11.50
CA LEU A 139 -0.51 8.32 10.66
C LEU A 139 0.48 9.47 10.42
N ASP A 140 0.42 10.55 11.20
CA ASP A 140 1.28 11.71 11.03
C ASP A 140 2.76 11.40 11.30
N GLU A 141 3.05 10.53 12.27
CA GLU A 141 4.40 10.00 12.50
C GLU A 141 4.92 9.22 11.29
N GLU A 142 4.11 8.29 10.76
CA GLU A 142 4.44 7.52 9.55
C GLU A 142 4.72 8.42 8.35
N MET A 143 3.94 9.49 8.19
CA MET A 143 4.12 10.45 7.11
C MET A 143 5.38 11.30 7.28
N ARG A 144 5.79 11.62 8.52
CA ARG A 144 7.07 12.28 8.81
C ARG A 144 8.25 11.35 8.55
N GLU A 145 8.17 10.08 8.97
CA GLU A 145 9.20 9.08 8.67
C GLU A 145 9.35 8.81 7.17
N ALA A 146 8.24 8.82 6.44
CA ALA A 146 8.20 8.62 5.01
C ALA A 146 8.38 9.92 4.19
N GLU A 147 8.74 11.04 4.81
CA GLU A 147 8.83 12.34 4.13
C GLU A 147 9.79 12.32 2.94
N TRP A 148 10.89 11.58 3.04
CA TRP A 148 11.86 11.39 1.96
C TRP A 148 11.27 10.72 0.71
N LYS A 149 10.11 10.05 0.83
CA LYS A 149 9.38 9.43 -0.28
C LYS A 149 8.44 10.40 -0.99
N LEU A 150 8.01 11.48 -0.33
CA LEU A 150 7.09 12.47 -0.91
C LEU A 150 7.77 13.20 -2.07
N ALA A 151 7.08 13.23 -3.20
CA ALA A 151 7.48 13.97 -4.39
C ALA A 151 6.93 15.40 -4.38
#